data_AF-A0A847VHS0-F1
#
_entry.id   AF-A0A847VHS0-F1
#
_cell.length_a   1.000
_cell.length_b   1.000
_cell.length_c   1.000
_cell.angle_alpha   90.00
_cell.angle_beta   90.00
_cell.angle_gamma   90.00
#
_symmetry.space_group_name_H-M   'P 1'
#
loop_
_entity.id
_entity.type
_entity.pdbx_description
1 polymer ?
#
loop_
_entity_poly.entity_id
_entity_poly.type
_entity_poly.pdbx_seq_one_letter_code
_entity_poly.pdbx_strand_id
1 'polypeptide(L)'
;MHGTDMSYSFAQPQAPTTRLTQHFEMFAHRGLWHRGWKAVAYHERGSPYDDDVWELYHLDTDWSECRDLAATMPAKLTELKERFWAEAGRYDVLPLDDRGYALRARVPRPGSPRARSRFTYYPGMAHLPMAVTPPTMNRAHRITAYLAEPLAAHQGVLVALGGVSSGYVLYVKDGHLCYEYNYVGARYRIRSSAPLEADATVLRFVFDKTGDCRGVGRLLVGEREVGATEFPAVLPFFHGWHGLDIGRDALSPVSHDYNGSFPFSGRIARVVYDLAPSEDVMLFEPVD
;
A
#
# COMPACT_ATOMS: atom_id res chain seq x y z
N MET A 1 9.70 14.50 -14.08
CA MET A 1 8.28 14.38 -14.47
C MET A 1 8.16 14.88 -15.89
N HIS A 2 7.66 14.07 -16.82
CA HIS A 2 7.49 14.46 -18.22
C HIS A 2 6.13 15.14 -18.40
N GLY A 3 6.08 16.17 -19.23
CA GLY A 3 4.85 16.91 -19.48
C GLY A 3 5.06 18.07 -20.44
N THR A 4 3.95 18.62 -20.91
CA THR A 4 3.91 19.86 -21.67
C THR A 4 3.38 20.94 -20.73
N ASP A 5 4.04 22.09 -20.71
CA ASP A 5 3.62 23.22 -19.90
C ASP A 5 2.21 23.71 -20.29
N MET A 6 1.41 24.06 -19.29
CA MET A 6 0.03 24.54 -19.46
C MET A 6 -0.13 26.01 -19.06
N SER A 7 0.97 26.73 -18.74
CA SER A 7 0.90 28.11 -18.26
C SER A 7 0.23 29.07 -19.24
N TYR A 8 0.35 28.79 -20.54
CA TYR A 8 -0.28 29.56 -21.61
C TYR A 8 -1.81 29.68 -21.46
N SER A 9 -2.47 28.67 -20.87
CA SER A 9 -3.93 28.64 -20.73
C SER A 9 -4.46 29.66 -19.72
N PHE A 10 -3.63 30.14 -18.78
CA PHE A 10 -4.01 31.21 -17.83
C PHE A 10 -4.08 32.59 -18.48
N ALA A 11 -3.25 32.85 -19.49
CA ALA A 11 -3.22 34.13 -20.20
C ALA A 11 -4.08 34.12 -21.48
N GLN A 12 -4.27 32.95 -22.09
CA GLN A 12 -4.97 32.79 -23.36
C GLN A 12 -5.99 31.64 -23.27
N PRO A 13 -7.22 31.91 -22.78
CA PRO A 13 -8.21 30.87 -22.53
C PRO A 13 -8.64 30.07 -23.76
N GLN A 14 -8.45 30.63 -24.96
CA GLN A 14 -8.83 30.02 -26.24
C GLN A 14 -7.61 29.51 -27.04
N ALA A 15 -6.42 29.50 -26.45
CA ALA A 15 -5.24 28.99 -27.13
C ALA A 15 -5.39 27.46 -27.35
N PRO A 16 -5.02 26.95 -28.54
CA PRO A 16 -5.06 25.51 -28.81
C PRO A 16 -4.11 24.77 -27.86
N THR A 17 -4.38 23.48 -27.65
CA THR A 17 -3.49 22.63 -26.84
C THR A 17 -2.10 22.54 -27.44
N THR A 18 -1.07 22.81 -26.64
CA THR A 18 0.33 22.59 -27.04
C THR A 18 0.76 21.14 -26.87
N ARG A 19 -0.01 20.34 -26.11
CA ARG A 19 0.19 18.91 -25.96
C ARG A 19 -0.28 18.20 -27.23
N LEU A 20 0.63 17.48 -27.86
CA LEU A 20 0.35 16.74 -29.09
C LEU A 20 0.01 15.27 -28.83
N THR A 21 0.62 14.68 -27.80
CA THR A 21 0.50 13.26 -27.49
C THR A 21 0.43 13.06 -25.98
N GLN A 22 -0.38 12.09 -25.55
CA GLN A 22 -0.40 11.58 -24.19
C GLN A 22 -0.64 10.07 -24.24
N HIS A 23 0.28 9.30 -23.69
CA HIS A 23 0.07 7.87 -23.47
C HIS A 23 -0.50 7.65 -22.06
N PHE A 24 -1.19 6.53 -21.90
CA PHE A 24 -1.78 6.05 -20.65
C PHE A 24 -1.46 4.56 -20.54
N GLU A 25 -0.95 4.16 -19.39
CA GLU A 25 -0.83 2.76 -19.01
C GLU A 25 -1.31 2.62 -17.57
N MET A 26 -2.21 1.68 -17.33
CA MET A 26 -2.62 1.32 -15.98
C MET A 26 -3.00 -0.16 -15.93
N PHE A 27 -2.21 -0.98 -15.23
CA PHE A 27 -2.42 -2.44 -15.13
C PHE A 27 -2.48 -3.11 -16.50
N ALA A 28 -1.57 -2.70 -17.39
CA ALA A 28 -1.47 -3.07 -18.79
C ALA A 28 -2.64 -2.68 -19.70
N HIS A 29 -3.66 -1.96 -19.19
CA HIS A 29 -4.58 -1.23 -20.07
C HIS A 29 -3.81 -0.13 -20.78
N ARG A 30 -4.03 0.02 -22.09
CA ARG A 30 -3.26 0.93 -22.94
C ARG A 30 -4.16 2.01 -23.50
N GLY A 31 -3.64 3.22 -23.54
CA GLY A 31 -4.32 4.35 -24.14
C GLY A 31 -3.34 5.31 -24.77
N LEU A 32 -3.74 5.91 -25.88
CA LEU A 32 -3.02 6.99 -26.50
C LEU A 32 -4.01 8.04 -26.97
N TRP A 33 -3.80 9.28 -26.54
CA TRP A 33 -4.38 10.44 -27.20
C TRP A 33 -3.30 11.11 -28.07
N HIS A 34 -3.62 11.39 -29.33
CA HIS A 34 -2.75 12.09 -30.25
C HIS A 34 -3.56 13.02 -31.16
N ARG A 35 -3.40 14.34 -30.97
CA ARG A 35 -4.00 15.39 -31.82
C ARG A 35 -5.49 15.16 -32.10
N GLY A 36 -6.30 15.03 -31.04
CA GLY A 36 -7.74 14.82 -31.12
C GLY A 36 -8.17 13.36 -31.26
N TRP A 37 -7.28 12.46 -31.71
CA TRP A 37 -7.57 11.03 -31.82
C TRP A 37 -7.22 10.29 -30.54
N LYS A 38 -8.03 9.31 -30.16
CA LYS A 38 -7.77 8.42 -29.02
C LYS A 38 -7.86 6.96 -29.46
N ALA A 39 -6.87 6.17 -29.11
CA ALA A 39 -6.92 4.71 -29.20
C ALA A 39 -6.80 4.12 -27.80
N VAL A 40 -7.63 3.14 -27.48
CA VAL A 40 -7.63 2.47 -26.17
C VAL A 40 -7.74 0.96 -26.36
N ALA A 41 -7.14 0.23 -25.43
CA ALA A 41 -7.27 -1.21 -25.32
C ALA A 41 -7.46 -1.59 -23.85
N TYR A 42 -8.59 -2.25 -23.59
CA TYR A 42 -8.76 -3.05 -22.39
C TYR A 42 -7.87 -4.29 -22.49
N HIS A 43 -7.33 -4.70 -21.35
CA HIS A 43 -6.48 -5.87 -21.24
C HIS A 43 -7.10 -6.83 -20.24
N GLU A 44 -7.39 -8.05 -20.67
CA GLU A 44 -7.82 -9.11 -19.76
C GLU A 44 -6.59 -9.68 -19.07
N ARG A 45 -6.53 -9.57 -17.75
CA ARG A 45 -5.36 -9.99 -16.97
C ARG A 45 -4.99 -11.45 -17.23
N GLY A 46 -3.71 -11.69 -17.52
CA GLY A 46 -3.15 -13.02 -17.77
C GLY A 46 -3.32 -13.52 -19.21
N SER A 47 -3.96 -12.75 -20.08
CA SER A 47 -4.04 -13.05 -21.52
C SER A 47 -2.81 -12.52 -22.29
N PRO A 48 -2.51 -13.04 -23.49
CA PRO A 48 -1.53 -12.42 -24.37
C PRO A 48 -1.93 -10.98 -24.75
N TYR A 49 -0.99 -10.03 -24.67
CA TYR A 49 -1.25 -8.62 -25.01
C TYR A 49 -1.66 -8.39 -26.48
N ASP A 50 -1.37 -9.33 -27.37
CA ASP A 50 -1.75 -9.27 -28.79
C ASP A 50 -3.24 -9.60 -29.02
N ASP A 51 -3.90 -10.23 -28.04
CA ASP A 51 -5.32 -10.57 -28.10
C ASP A 51 -6.23 -9.38 -27.75
N ASP A 52 -5.67 -8.31 -27.17
CA ASP A 52 -6.44 -7.14 -26.77
C ASP A 52 -7.08 -6.44 -27.97
N VAL A 53 -8.38 -6.16 -27.84
CA VAL A 53 -9.14 -5.41 -28.82
C VAL A 53 -8.90 -3.91 -28.60
N TRP A 54 -8.52 -3.23 -29.68
CA TRP A 54 -8.34 -1.79 -29.68
C TRP A 54 -9.54 -1.08 -30.29
N GLU A 55 -9.98 -0.02 -29.62
CA GLU A 55 -11.02 0.89 -30.07
C GLU A 55 -10.40 2.22 -30.51
N LEU A 56 -11.07 2.95 -31.40
CA LEU A 56 -10.61 4.22 -31.96
C LEU A 56 -11.71 5.29 -31.88
N TYR A 57 -11.35 6.46 -31.36
CA TYR A 57 -12.27 7.60 -31.20
C TYR A 57 -11.64 8.91 -31.69
N HIS A 58 -12.48 9.87 -32.08
CA HIS A 58 -12.08 11.23 -32.43
C HIS A 58 -12.75 12.24 -31.50
N LEU A 59 -12.03 12.66 -30.47
CA LEU A 59 -12.56 13.43 -29.34
C LEU A 59 -13.00 14.84 -29.71
N ASP A 60 -12.46 15.41 -30.78
CA ASP A 60 -12.87 16.74 -31.26
C ASP A 60 -14.33 16.75 -31.78
N THR A 61 -14.86 15.57 -32.14
CA THR A 61 -16.22 15.39 -32.65
C THR A 61 -17.08 14.45 -31.80
N ASP A 62 -16.46 13.59 -31.00
CA ASP A 62 -17.10 12.63 -30.10
C ASP A 62 -16.32 12.56 -28.79
N TRP A 63 -16.47 13.61 -27.97
CA TRP A 63 -15.83 13.68 -26.65
C TRP A 63 -16.29 12.57 -25.70
N SER A 64 -17.45 11.98 -25.97
CA SER A 64 -18.08 10.92 -25.18
C SER A 64 -17.63 9.50 -25.54
N GLU A 65 -16.78 9.34 -26.57
CA GLU A 65 -16.24 8.05 -27.00
C GLU A 65 -17.35 7.01 -27.28
N CYS A 66 -18.46 7.47 -27.85
CA CYS A 66 -19.64 6.63 -28.09
C CYS A 66 -19.61 5.91 -29.45
N ARG A 67 -18.73 6.35 -30.37
CA ARG A 67 -18.63 5.80 -31.72
C ARG A 67 -17.24 5.25 -31.96
N ASP A 68 -17.09 3.94 -31.78
CA ASP A 68 -15.85 3.26 -32.15
C ASP A 68 -15.68 3.25 -33.68
N LEU A 69 -14.57 3.83 -34.14
CA LEU A 69 -14.20 3.96 -35.53
C LEU A 69 -13.21 2.89 -35.98
N ALA A 70 -12.79 1.97 -35.10
CA ALA A 70 -11.73 0.99 -35.38
C ALA A 70 -11.98 0.18 -36.66
N ALA A 71 -13.22 -0.32 -36.85
CA ALA A 71 -13.60 -1.08 -38.04
C ALA A 71 -13.63 -0.24 -39.33
N THR A 72 -13.95 1.06 -39.21
CA THR A 72 -14.09 1.97 -40.36
C THR A 72 -12.78 2.67 -40.74
N MET A 73 -11.84 2.81 -39.80
CA MET A 73 -10.57 3.51 -39.98
C MET A 73 -9.38 2.68 -39.45
N PRO A 74 -9.18 1.44 -39.95
CA PRO A 74 -8.15 0.55 -39.41
C PRO A 74 -6.72 1.10 -39.58
N ALA A 75 -6.46 1.82 -40.68
CA ALA A 75 -5.15 2.46 -40.89
C ALA A 75 -4.84 3.52 -39.83
N LYS A 76 -5.86 4.28 -39.39
CA LYS A 76 -5.69 5.30 -38.34
C LYS A 76 -5.46 4.63 -36.98
N LEU A 77 -6.14 3.53 -36.72
CA LEU A 77 -5.91 2.75 -35.51
C LEU A 77 -4.49 2.19 -35.46
N THR A 78 -3.99 1.61 -36.56
CA THR A 78 -2.60 1.12 -36.65
C THR A 78 -1.59 2.23 -36.36
N GLU A 79 -1.77 3.42 -36.95
CA GLU A 79 -0.92 4.60 -36.67
C GLU A 79 -0.84 4.92 -35.17
N LEU A 80 -2.00 4.90 -34.47
CA LEU A 80 -2.04 5.18 -33.04
C LEU A 80 -1.45 4.05 -32.20
N LYS A 81 -1.64 2.78 -32.58
CA LYS A 81 -1.01 1.62 -31.92
C LYS A 81 0.51 1.70 -32.00
N GLU A 82 1.07 1.97 -33.18
CA GLU A 82 2.52 2.12 -33.38
C GLU A 82 3.06 3.30 -32.56
N ARG A 83 2.34 4.43 -32.55
CA ARG A 83 2.71 5.59 -31.74
C ARG A 83 2.67 5.28 -30.25
N PHE A 84 1.71 4.49 -29.77
CA PHE A 84 1.67 4.05 -28.37
C PHE A 84 2.97 3.33 -27.99
N TRP A 85 3.41 2.37 -28.80
CA TRP A 85 4.64 1.62 -28.53
C TRP A 85 5.89 2.50 -28.59
N ALA A 86 5.95 3.45 -29.51
CA ALA A 86 7.05 4.42 -29.57
C ALA A 86 7.11 5.29 -28.30
N GLU A 87 5.96 5.77 -27.80
CA GLU A 87 5.90 6.55 -26.56
C GLU A 87 6.19 5.67 -25.34
N ALA A 88 5.71 4.42 -25.30
CA ALA A 88 5.97 3.46 -24.23
C ALA A 88 7.46 3.16 -24.08
N GLY A 89 8.17 2.95 -25.20
CA GLY A 89 9.63 2.78 -25.19
C GLY A 89 10.38 4.07 -24.82
N ARG A 90 9.87 5.23 -25.23
CA ARG A 90 10.49 6.53 -24.91
C ARG A 90 10.44 6.90 -23.42
N TYR A 91 9.38 6.47 -22.72
CA TYR A 91 9.11 6.87 -21.34
C TYR A 91 9.21 5.72 -20.33
N ASP A 92 9.93 4.65 -20.66
CA ASP A 92 10.18 3.50 -19.78
C ASP A 92 8.90 2.88 -19.20
N VAL A 93 7.84 2.81 -20.03
CA VAL A 93 6.57 2.15 -19.66
C VAL A 93 6.73 0.62 -19.68
N LEU A 94 7.69 0.11 -20.43
CA LEU A 94 7.94 -1.31 -20.59
C LEU A 94 8.86 -1.86 -19.48
N PRO A 95 8.70 -3.14 -19.08
CA PRO A 95 7.68 -4.08 -19.56
C PRO A 95 6.29 -3.75 -19.00
N LEU A 96 5.25 -4.12 -19.77
CA LEU A 96 3.87 -4.06 -19.26
C LEU A 96 3.70 -5.06 -18.11
N ASP A 97 3.01 -4.61 -17.06
CA ASP A 97 2.78 -5.40 -15.85
C ASP A 97 1.28 -5.35 -15.49
N ASP A 98 0.55 -6.36 -15.94
CA ASP A 98 -0.87 -6.58 -15.70
C ASP A 98 -1.20 -6.97 -14.24
N ARG A 99 -0.18 -7.06 -13.38
CA ARG A 99 -0.40 -7.46 -12.00
C ARG A 99 -1.15 -6.39 -11.23
N GLY A 100 -2.24 -6.79 -10.59
CA GLY A 100 -2.98 -5.93 -9.66
C GLY A 100 -2.06 -5.27 -8.62
N TYR A 101 -2.43 -4.05 -8.21
CA TYR A 101 -1.60 -3.19 -7.36
C TYR A 101 -1.05 -3.91 -6.12
N ALA A 102 -1.88 -4.68 -5.43
CA ALA A 102 -1.50 -5.34 -4.19
C ALA A 102 -0.31 -6.30 -4.40
N LEU A 103 -0.31 -7.08 -5.48
CA LEU A 103 0.78 -8.00 -5.79
C LEU A 103 2.08 -7.25 -6.08
N ARG A 104 2.01 -6.16 -6.85
CA ARG A 104 3.17 -5.28 -7.12
C ARG A 104 3.66 -4.58 -5.87
N ALA A 105 2.75 -4.18 -4.98
CA ALA A 105 3.06 -3.48 -3.74
C ALA A 105 3.71 -4.38 -2.67
N ARG A 106 3.57 -5.71 -2.78
CA ARG A 106 4.26 -6.66 -1.89
C ARG A 106 5.76 -6.70 -2.15
N VAL A 107 6.18 -6.64 -3.41
CA VAL A 107 7.59 -6.77 -3.81
C VAL A 107 8.31 -5.42 -3.64
N PRO A 108 9.26 -5.30 -2.70
CA PRO A 108 10.03 -4.07 -2.57
C PRO A 108 10.91 -3.86 -3.80
N ARG A 109 10.90 -2.64 -4.34
CA ARG A 109 11.85 -2.28 -5.40
C ARG A 109 13.28 -2.24 -4.84
N PRO A 110 14.31 -2.61 -5.62
CA PRO A 110 15.70 -2.39 -5.24
C PRO A 110 15.93 -0.94 -4.77
N GLY A 111 16.64 -0.77 -3.65
CA GLY A 111 16.87 0.55 -3.04
C GLY A 111 15.69 1.15 -2.27
N SER A 112 14.49 0.55 -2.33
CA SER A 112 13.36 0.98 -1.51
C SER A 112 13.65 0.78 -0.01
N PRO A 113 13.21 1.69 0.88
CA PRO A 113 13.22 1.44 2.32
C PRO A 113 12.56 0.12 2.71
N ARG A 114 11.55 -0.34 1.93
CA ARG A 114 10.82 -1.59 2.18
C ARG A 114 11.63 -2.86 1.88
N ALA A 115 12.78 -2.74 1.22
CA ALA A 115 13.70 -3.86 0.98
C ALA A 115 14.47 -4.28 2.25
N ARG A 116 14.37 -3.51 3.33
CA ARG A 116 15.03 -3.80 4.62
C ARG A 116 14.25 -4.84 5.41
N SER A 117 14.94 -5.56 6.29
CA SER A 117 14.33 -6.47 7.28
C SER A 117 14.10 -5.81 8.64
N ARG A 118 14.69 -4.63 8.88
CA ARG A 118 14.57 -3.91 10.16
C ARG A 118 14.22 -2.44 9.96
N PHE A 119 13.25 -1.97 10.73
CA PHE A 119 12.80 -0.58 10.72
C PHE A 119 12.80 -0.03 12.15
N THR A 120 13.20 1.23 12.31
CA THR A 120 13.15 1.93 13.59
C THR A 120 12.47 3.26 13.38
N TYR A 121 11.41 3.50 14.15
CA TYR A 121 10.62 4.71 14.13
C TYR A 121 10.67 5.39 15.50
N TYR A 122 10.60 6.70 15.50
CA TYR A 122 10.73 7.54 16.69
C TYR A 122 9.42 8.31 16.93
N PRO A 123 9.12 8.72 18.18
CA PRO A 123 7.98 9.58 18.45
C PRO A 123 8.10 10.93 17.70
N GLY A 124 6.97 11.55 17.39
CA GLY A 124 6.93 12.88 16.75
C GLY A 124 7.18 12.87 15.24
N MET A 125 7.43 11.71 14.63
CA MET A 125 7.44 11.59 13.17
C MET A 125 6.07 11.95 12.59
N ALA A 126 6.08 12.57 11.41
CA ALA A 126 4.87 12.78 10.63
C ALA A 126 4.28 11.43 10.17
N HIS A 127 3.01 11.47 9.81
CA HIS A 127 2.30 10.31 9.26
C HIS A 127 3.08 9.67 8.10
N LEU A 128 3.25 8.34 8.15
CA LEU A 128 4.06 7.61 7.18
C LEU A 128 3.19 6.93 6.12
N PRO A 129 3.33 7.29 4.83
CA PRO A 129 2.58 6.63 3.78
C PRO A 129 3.05 5.19 3.60
N MET A 130 2.16 4.31 3.15
CA MET A 130 2.39 2.85 3.01
C MET A 130 3.71 2.51 2.29
N ALA A 131 4.10 3.30 1.29
CA ALA A 131 5.33 3.10 0.50
C ALA A 131 6.63 3.07 1.33
N VAL A 132 6.62 3.55 2.58
CA VAL A 132 7.78 3.54 3.49
C VAL A 132 7.53 2.78 4.81
N THR A 133 6.40 2.09 4.92
CA THR A 133 6.05 1.27 6.10
C THR A 133 6.57 -0.17 5.98
N PRO A 134 6.79 -0.88 7.09
CA PRO A 134 7.32 -2.24 7.07
C PRO A 134 6.36 -3.21 6.35
N PRO A 135 6.83 -4.03 5.41
CA PRO A 135 5.99 -5.03 4.73
C PRO A 135 5.69 -6.25 5.63
N THR A 136 4.73 -6.12 6.55
CA THR A 136 4.29 -7.15 7.51
C THR A 136 3.26 -8.17 6.97
N MET A 137 2.80 -8.02 5.72
CA MET A 137 1.77 -8.86 5.10
C MET A 137 2.30 -10.28 4.86
N ASN A 138 1.57 -11.29 5.34
CA ASN A 138 1.90 -12.72 5.19
C ASN A 138 3.38 -13.06 5.50
N ARG A 139 3.93 -12.42 6.52
CA ARG A 139 5.35 -12.48 6.89
C ARG A 139 5.50 -12.52 8.39
N ALA A 140 6.31 -13.44 8.91
CA ALA A 140 6.64 -13.48 10.33
C ALA A 140 7.38 -12.19 10.73
N HIS A 141 6.96 -11.58 11.84
CA HIS A 141 7.50 -10.28 12.25
C HIS A 141 7.35 -10.02 13.74
N ARG A 142 8.11 -9.04 14.23
CA ARG A 142 8.05 -8.53 15.59
C ARG A 142 7.90 -7.02 15.56
N ILE A 143 7.09 -6.51 16.47
CA ILE A 143 6.90 -5.08 16.73
C ILE A 143 7.26 -4.85 18.18
N THR A 144 8.33 -4.12 18.45
CA THR A 144 8.81 -3.84 19.81
C THR A 144 8.75 -2.34 20.07
N ALA A 145 7.88 -1.92 20.99
CA ALA A 145 7.84 -0.57 21.53
C ALA A 145 8.73 -0.49 22.77
N TYR A 146 9.74 0.38 22.71
CA TYR A 146 10.57 0.74 23.85
C TYR A 146 10.03 2.04 24.44
N LEU A 147 9.66 2.02 25.71
CA LEU A 147 9.27 3.20 26.45
C LEU A 147 10.52 3.93 26.97
N ALA A 148 10.49 5.25 27.00
CA ALA A 148 11.58 6.06 27.54
C ALA A 148 11.57 6.11 29.07
N GLU A 149 10.45 5.70 29.67
CA GLU A 149 10.20 5.63 31.10
C GLU A 149 9.32 4.40 31.40
N PRO A 150 9.28 3.93 32.66
CA PRO A 150 8.33 2.91 33.08
C PRO A 150 6.88 3.20 32.68
N LEU A 151 6.12 2.16 32.33
CA LEU A 151 4.73 2.29 31.89
C LEU A 151 3.84 3.02 32.90
N ALA A 152 4.04 2.79 34.19
CA ALA A 152 3.21 3.33 35.27
C ALA A 152 1.71 3.14 34.98
N ALA A 153 0.96 4.24 34.84
CA ALA A 153 -0.46 4.24 34.48
C ALA A 153 -0.72 4.71 33.04
N HIS A 154 0.33 4.83 32.21
CA HIS A 154 0.21 5.36 30.86
C HIS A 154 -0.59 4.42 29.94
N GLN A 155 -1.46 5.03 29.14
CA GLN A 155 -2.29 4.38 28.15
C GLN A 155 -2.17 5.07 26.80
N GLY A 156 -2.65 4.41 25.75
CA GLY A 156 -2.73 4.91 24.38
C GLY A 156 -2.04 4.00 23.37
N VAL A 157 -2.09 4.42 22.11
CA VAL A 157 -1.53 3.69 20.96
C VAL A 157 -0.02 3.77 20.95
N LEU A 158 0.67 2.64 20.84
CA LEU A 158 2.12 2.58 20.66
C LEU A 158 2.48 2.71 19.18
N VAL A 159 1.76 1.97 18.33
CA VAL A 159 1.85 2.06 16.87
C VAL A 159 0.57 1.56 16.23
N ALA A 160 0.13 2.25 15.17
CA ALA A 160 -1.00 1.86 14.34
C ALA A 160 -0.59 1.88 12.87
N LEU A 161 -1.05 0.90 12.10
CA LEU A 161 -0.95 0.87 10.64
C LEU A 161 -2.31 0.50 10.07
N GLY A 162 -2.88 1.33 9.20
CA GLY A 162 -4.16 1.07 8.57
C GLY A 162 -5.30 1.92 9.13
N GLY A 163 -6.51 1.38 9.14
CA GLY A 163 -7.69 2.04 9.69
C GLY A 163 -8.92 1.15 9.74
N VAL A 164 -10.10 1.75 9.60
CA VAL A 164 -11.40 1.05 9.68
C VAL A 164 -11.57 -0.02 8.59
N SER A 165 -10.88 0.12 7.46
CA SER A 165 -10.94 -0.85 6.36
C SER A 165 -10.08 -2.09 6.60
N SER A 166 -8.91 -1.93 7.21
CA SER A 166 -7.90 -2.99 7.37
C SER A 166 -6.69 -2.44 8.11
N GLY A 167 -5.91 -3.31 8.76
CA GLY A 167 -4.67 -2.89 9.43
C GLY A 167 -4.41 -3.58 10.76
N TYR A 168 -3.56 -2.98 11.58
CA TYR A 168 -3.33 -3.40 12.95
C TYR A 168 -2.96 -2.24 13.87
N VAL A 169 -3.12 -2.46 15.17
CA VAL A 169 -2.72 -1.52 16.20
C VAL A 169 -2.23 -2.23 17.46
N LEU A 170 -1.11 -1.76 18.01
CA LEU A 170 -0.56 -2.15 19.30
C LEU A 170 -0.74 -0.99 20.27
N TYR A 171 -1.41 -1.21 21.40
CA TYR A 171 -1.80 -0.15 22.33
C TYR A 171 -1.87 -0.66 23.78
N VAL A 172 -1.84 0.27 24.73
CA VAL A 172 -2.11 0.00 26.14
C VAL A 172 -3.44 0.63 26.52
N LYS A 173 -4.31 -0.12 27.19
CA LYS A 173 -5.58 0.39 27.71
C LYS A 173 -5.96 -0.33 29.00
N ASP A 174 -6.41 0.43 30.00
CA ASP A 174 -6.82 -0.06 31.31
C ASP A 174 -5.76 -0.96 31.98
N GLY A 175 -4.48 -0.64 31.78
CA GLY A 175 -3.35 -1.42 32.28
C GLY A 175 -3.04 -2.70 31.51
N HIS A 176 -3.70 -2.99 30.39
CA HIS A 176 -3.43 -4.16 29.56
C HIS A 176 -2.72 -3.78 28.26
N LEU A 177 -1.78 -4.64 27.83
CA LEU A 177 -1.26 -4.60 26.46
C LEU A 177 -2.27 -5.25 25.53
N CYS A 178 -2.58 -4.58 24.43
CA CYS A 178 -3.55 -5.01 23.45
C CYS A 178 -2.95 -4.94 22.05
N TYR A 179 -3.23 -5.97 21.24
CA TYR A 179 -3.01 -5.94 19.81
C TYR A 179 -4.31 -6.27 19.11
N GLU A 180 -4.66 -5.50 18.09
CA GLU A 180 -5.84 -5.77 17.27
C GLU A 180 -5.48 -5.71 15.80
N TYR A 181 -5.93 -6.71 15.06
CA TYR A 181 -5.75 -6.83 13.62
C TYR A 181 -7.11 -6.81 12.93
N ASN A 182 -7.28 -5.87 12.01
CA ASN A 182 -8.47 -5.72 11.18
C ASN A 182 -8.23 -6.39 9.82
N TYR A 183 -8.73 -7.61 9.67
CA TYR A 183 -8.81 -8.37 8.42
C TYR A 183 -10.09 -8.00 7.67
N VAL A 184 -10.11 -6.81 7.06
CA VAL A 184 -11.21 -6.35 6.19
C VAL A 184 -12.59 -6.42 6.86
N GLY A 185 -12.65 -5.94 8.11
CA GLY A 185 -13.85 -5.95 8.95
C GLY A 185 -13.88 -7.08 9.98
N ALA A 186 -13.24 -8.22 9.72
CA ALA A 186 -13.05 -9.27 10.73
C ALA A 186 -11.88 -8.91 11.66
N ARG A 187 -12.08 -8.98 12.97
CA ARG A 187 -11.11 -8.48 13.95
C ARG A 187 -10.56 -9.61 14.81
N TYR A 188 -9.22 -9.70 14.87
CA TYR A 188 -8.52 -10.58 15.81
C TYR A 188 -7.88 -9.73 16.88
N ARG A 189 -8.15 -10.05 18.15
CA ARG A 189 -7.67 -9.27 19.29
C ARG A 189 -6.90 -10.16 20.27
N ILE A 190 -5.78 -9.65 20.72
CA ILE A 190 -5.04 -10.18 21.87
C ILE A 190 -5.08 -9.11 22.95
N ARG A 191 -5.39 -9.50 24.17
CA ARG A 191 -5.26 -8.68 25.38
C ARG A 191 -4.44 -9.47 26.38
N SER A 192 -3.56 -8.80 27.12
CA SER A 192 -2.80 -9.47 28.18
C SER A 192 -3.77 -10.08 29.21
N SER A 193 -3.45 -11.28 29.71
CA SER A 193 -4.30 -12.01 30.66
C SER A 193 -4.39 -11.33 32.03
N ALA A 194 -3.35 -10.57 32.39
CA ALA A 194 -3.29 -9.75 33.59
C ALA A 194 -2.88 -8.31 33.23
N PRO A 195 -3.17 -7.33 34.12
CA PRO A 195 -2.58 -6.00 34.04
C PRO A 195 -1.05 -6.07 33.98
N LEU A 196 -0.44 -5.09 33.32
CA LEU A 196 1.01 -5.00 33.20
C LEU A 196 1.61 -4.43 34.49
N GLU A 197 2.83 -4.87 34.79
CA GLU A 197 3.62 -4.27 35.87
C GLU A 197 3.96 -2.81 35.53
N ALA A 198 3.90 -1.95 36.54
CA ALA A 198 4.15 -0.51 36.38
C ALA A 198 5.57 -0.19 35.90
N ASP A 199 6.53 -1.09 36.11
CA ASP A 199 7.93 -0.96 35.71
C ASP A 199 8.22 -1.42 34.27
N ALA A 200 7.20 -1.89 33.53
CA ALA A 200 7.35 -2.35 32.17
C ALA A 200 7.89 -1.25 31.25
N THR A 201 8.96 -1.55 30.50
CA THR A 201 9.59 -0.61 29.55
C THR A 201 9.68 -1.15 28.12
N VAL A 202 9.43 -2.44 27.93
CA VAL A 202 9.50 -3.12 26.62
C VAL A 202 8.22 -3.89 26.38
N LEU A 203 7.43 -3.44 25.41
CA LEU A 203 6.14 -4.02 25.04
C LEU A 203 6.23 -4.53 23.61
N ARG A 204 5.86 -5.80 23.38
CA ARG A 204 6.13 -6.47 22.12
C ARG A 204 4.92 -7.23 21.60
N PHE A 205 4.72 -7.16 20.29
CA PHE A 205 3.91 -8.11 19.54
C PHE A 205 4.82 -8.97 18.66
N VAL A 206 4.53 -10.27 18.59
CA VAL A 206 5.22 -11.24 17.73
C VAL A 206 4.18 -11.99 16.92
N PHE A 207 4.38 -12.07 15.62
CA PHE A 207 3.60 -12.91 14.71
C PHE A 207 4.47 -14.00 14.13
N ASP A 208 4.12 -15.25 14.42
CA ASP A 208 4.75 -16.44 13.86
C ASP A 208 3.84 -17.01 12.79
N LYS A 209 4.35 -17.09 11.57
CA LYS A 209 3.64 -17.69 10.44
C LYS A 209 3.61 -19.21 10.63
N THR A 210 2.42 -19.80 10.64
CA THR A 210 2.22 -21.27 10.76
C THR A 210 1.73 -21.89 9.45
N GLY A 211 1.41 -21.08 8.45
CA GLY A 211 1.02 -21.49 7.12
C GLY A 211 0.79 -20.27 6.22
N ASP A 212 0.35 -20.49 4.99
CA ASP A 212 0.06 -19.37 4.11
C ASP A 212 -1.10 -18.52 4.64
N CYS A 213 -0.85 -17.22 4.71
CA CYS A 213 -1.77 -16.21 5.21
C CYS A 213 -2.38 -16.54 6.58
N ARG A 214 -1.64 -17.21 7.47
CA ARG A 214 -2.09 -17.54 8.83
C ARG A 214 -0.94 -17.68 9.82
N GLY A 215 -1.24 -17.60 11.10
CA GLY A 215 -0.21 -17.68 12.14
C GLY A 215 -0.74 -17.61 13.56
N VAL A 216 0.19 -17.46 14.49
CA VAL A 216 -0.09 -17.20 15.90
C VAL A 216 0.52 -15.86 16.27
N GLY A 217 -0.28 -14.99 16.89
CA GLY A 217 0.17 -13.73 17.43
C GLY A 217 0.33 -13.82 18.95
N ARG A 218 1.36 -13.18 19.48
CA ARG A 218 1.72 -13.20 20.90
C ARG A 218 2.09 -11.81 21.39
N LEU A 219 1.69 -11.49 22.61
CA LEU A 219 2.06 -10.30 23.34
C LEU A 219 3.11 -10.64 24.39
N LEU A 220 4.15 -9.82 24.49
CA LEU A 220 5.20 -9.98 25.49
C LEU A 220 5.50 -8.66 26.21
N VAL A 221 5.87 -8.77 27.48
CA VAL A 221 6.49 -7.71 28.27
C VAL A 221 7.89 -8.15 28.66
N GLY A 222 8.90 -7.44 28.17
CA GLY A 222 10.27 -7.96 28.12
C GLY A 222 10.30 -9.28 27.34
N GLU A 223 10.61 -10.38 28.02
CA GLU A 223 10.62 -11.73 27.46
C GLU A 223 9.45 -12.61 27.94
N ARG A 224 8.58 -12.09 28.82
CA ARG A 224 7.43 -12.83 29.35
C ARG A 224 6.24 -12.72 28.41
N GLU A 225 5.72 -13.85 27.94
CA GLU A 225 4.45 -13.90 27.21
C GLU A 225 3.29 -13.58 28.15
N VAL A 226 2.38 -12.71 27.69
CA VAL A 226 1.23 -12.23 28.48
C VAL A 226 -0.10 -12.48 27.78
N GLY A 227 -0.11 -12.95 26.54
CA GLY A 227 -1.33 -13.31 25.81
C GLY A 227 -1.01 -13.78 24.39
N ALA A 228 -1.89 -14.61 23.84
CA ALA A 228 -1.74 -15.14 22.49
C ALA A 228 -3.10 -15.41 21.84
N THR A 229 -3.15 -15.41 20.51
CA THR A 229 -4.31 -15.89 19.76
C THR A 229 -3.91 -16.39 18.37
N GLU A 230 -4.75 -17.21 17.77
CA GLU A 230 -4.60 -17.65 16.40
C GLU A 230 -5.12 -16.59 15.41
N PHE A 231 -4.44 -16.46 14.29
CA PHE A 231 -4.80 -15.61 13.17
C PHE A 231 -5.13 -16.54 12.00
N PRO A 232 -6.40 -16.95 11.85
CA PRO A 232 -6.79 -17.92 10.83
C PRO A 232 -6.63 -17.36 9.40
N ALA A 233 -6.62 -16.03 9.27
CA ALA A 233 -6.34 -15.31 8.04
C ALA A 233 -5.54 -14.03 8.33
N VAL A 234 -4.60 -13.68 7.45
CA VAL A 234 -3.97 -12.35 7.39
C VAL A 234 -3.89 -11.89 5.94
N LEU A 235 -3.83 -10.59 5.73
CA LEU A 235 -3.78 -10.01 4.38
C LEU A 235 -2.51 -10.47 3.65
N PRO A 236 -2.64 -10.97 2.41
CA PRO A 236 -1.52 -11.53 1.66
C PRO A 236 -0.55 -10.47 1.15
N PHE A 237 -1.07 -9.30 0.78
CA PHE A 237 -0.35 -8.38 -0.11
C PHE A 237 -0.42 -6.90 0.32
N PHE A 238 -1.50 -6.47 0.96
CA PHE A 238 -1.76 -5.06 1.18
C PHE A 238 -2.62 -4.79 2.42
N HIS A 239 -2.18 -3.89 3.30
CA HIS A 239 -2.91 -3.48 4.51
C HIS A 239 -3.88 -2.31 4.28
N GLY A 240 -3.95 -1.74 3.07
CA GLY A 240 -4.71 -0.53 2.78
C GLY A 240 -3.84 0.71 2.61
N TRP A 241 -4.50 1.83 2.30
CA TRP A 241 -3.84 3.07 1.88
C TRP A 241 -3.45 4.00 3.02
N HIS A 242 -3.89 3.70 4.24
CA HIS A 242 -3.86 4.65 5.36
C HIS A 242 -2.45 4.94 5.87
N GLY A 243 -1.48 4.02 5.82
CA GLY A 243 -0.13 4.27 6.34
C GLY A 243 0.04 3.91 7.82
N LEU A 244 1.09 4.44 8.46
CA LEU A 244 1.52 4.12 9.83
C LEU A 244 1.78 5.37 10.67
N ASP A 245 1.39 5.31 11.95
CA ASP A 245 1.62 6.34 12.96
C ASP A 245 2.22 5.74 14.25
N ILE A 246 3.11 6.49 14.89
CA ILE A 246 3.72 6.13 16.19
C ILE A 246 3.07 6.97 17.29
N GLY A 247 2.69 6.33 18.39
CA GLY A 247 2.14 7.02 19.56
C GLY A 247 0.68 7.45 19.45
N ARG A 248 0.01 7.19 18.33
CA ARG A 248 -1.40 7.53 18.07
C ARG A 248 -1.94 6.75 16.86
N ASP A 249 -3.25 6.71 16.72
CA ASP A 249 -3.95 6.22 15.52
C ASP A 249 -4.58 7.42 14.79
N ALA A 250 -3.82 8.10 13.94
CA ALA A 250 -4.09 9.51 13.59
C ALA A 250 -5.26 9.71 12.61
N LEU A 251 -5.63 8.69 11.84
CA LEU A 251 -6.66 8.77 10.81
C LEU A 251 -7.95 8.09 11.30
N SER A 252 -8.60 7.31 10.46
CA SER A 252 -9.71 6.45 10.90
C SER A 252 -9.15 5.34 11.80
N PRO A 253 -9.66 5.14 13.02
CA PRO A 253 -9.03 4.24 13.96
C PRO A 253 -9.14 2.79 13.49
N VAL A 254 -8.04 2.06 13.65
CA VAL A 254 -7.99 0.62 13.40
C VAL A 254 -8.91 -0.08 14.39
N SER A 255 -8.87 0.23 15.68
CA SER A 255 -9.68 -0.43 16.73
C SER A 255 -10.94 0.36 17.09
N HIS A 256 -12.00 -0.34 17.49
CA HIS A 256 -13.19 0.24 18.10
C HIS A 256 -13.09 0.35 19.64
N ASP A 257 -11.98 -0.10 20.23
CA ASP A 257 -11.82 -0.12 21.68
C ASP A 257 -11.58 1.28 22.28
N TYR A 258 -11.29 2.27 21.45
CA TYR A 258 -11.09 3.66 21.86
C TYR A 258 -11.65 4.62 20.81
N ASN A 259 -11.79 5.88 21.19
CA ASN A 259 -12.29 6.95 20.32
C ASN A 259 -11.14 7.85 19.86
N GLY A 260 -11.27 8.38 18.64
CA GLY A 260 -10.30 9.30 18.06
C GLY A 260 -8.91 8.66 17.94
N SER A 261 -7.86 9.46 18.16
CA SER A 261 -6.49 9.03 17.91
C SER A 261 -5.80 8.32 19.08
N PHE A 262 -6.47 8.24 20.24
CA PHE A 262 -6.01 7.60 21.48
C PHE A 262 -4.49 7.72 21.72
N PRO A 263 -3.97 8.96 21.86
CA PRO A 263 -2.53 9.19 21.94
C PRO A 263 -1.92 8.56 23.19
N PHE A 264 -0.72 8.01 23.07
CA PHE A 264 0.04 7.49 24.21
C PHE A 264 0.40 8.63 25.17
N SER A 265 -0.05 8.49 26.41
CA SER A 265 0.10 9.49 27.48
C SER A 265 1.51 9.55 28.10
N GLY A 266 2.34 8.52 27.87
CA GLY A 266 3.74 8.50 28.30
C GLY A 266 4.70 8.76 27.14
N ARG A 267 5.99 8.50 27.34
CA ARG A 267 7.01 8.67 26.30
C ARG A 267 7.46 7.35 25.68
N ILE A 268 7.32 7.24 24.35
CA ILE A 268 7.92 6.17 23.55
C ILE A 268 9.35 6.60 23.18
N ALA A 269 10.36 5.77 23.45
CA ALA A 269 11.73 6.01 22.99
C ALA A 269 11.86 5.71 21.49
N ARG A 270 11.35 4.55 21.07
CA ARG A 270 11.31 4.11 19.67
C ARG A 270 10.41 2.89 19.50
N VAL A 271 9.95 2.66 18.28
CA VAL A 271 9.31 1.41 17.85
C VAL A 271 10.19 0.73 16.81
N VAL A 272 10.48 -0.55 17.02
CA VAL A 272 11.33 -1.35 16.13
C VAL A 272 10.51 -2.47 15.52
N TYR A 273 10.64 -2.62 14.21
CA TYR A 273 10.13 -3.77 13.46
C TYR A 273 11.29 -4.66 13.06
N ASP A 274 11.18 -5.95 13.34
CA ASP A 274 12.07 -6.99 12.82
C ASP A 274 11.23 -7.96 11.99
N LEU A 275 11.57 -8.11 10.71
CA LEU A 275 10.85 -8.95 9.75
C LEU A 275 11.71 -10.17 9.41
N ALA A 276 11.11 -11.36 9.40
CA ALA A 276 11.75 -12.56 8.85
C ALA A 276 12.14 -12.33 7.37
N PRO A 277 13.05 -13.09 6.75
CA PRO A 277 13.31 -12.96 5.31
C PRO A 277 12.03 -12.99 4.46
N SER A 278 12.02 -12.28 3.34
CA SER A 278 10.89 -12.36 2.41
C SER A 278 10.87 -13.75 1.79
N GLU A 279 9.74 -14.44 1.89
CA GLU A 279 9.46 -15.61 1.06
C GLU A 279 9.06 -15.08 -0.33
N ASP A 280 10.07 -14.64 -1.09
CA ASP A 280 9.87 -14.21 -2.46
C ASP A 280 9.51 -15.45 -3.29
N VAL A 281 8.23 -15.58 -3.64
CA VAL A 281 7.85 -16.34 -4.81
C VAL A 281 8.31 -15.48 -5.99
N MET A 282 9.38 -15.90 -6.65
CA MET A 282 9.78 -15.37 -7.95
C MET A 282 8.61 -15.59 -8.91
N LEU A 283 7.71 -14.60 -9.02
CA LEU A 283 6.60 -14.58 -9.97
C LEU A 283 7.02 -13.91 -11.28
N PHE A 284 8.30 -13.92 -11.60
CA PHE A 284 8.84 -13.29 -12.78
C PHE A 284 9.62 -14.33 -13.58
N GLU A 285 9.15 -14.57 -14.80
CA GLU A 285 10.08 -14.77 -15.90
C GLU A 285 10.53 -13.37 -16.35
N PRO A 286 11.85 -13.11 -16.45
CA PRO A 286 12.30 -11.94 -17.20
C PRO A 286 11.82 -12.10 -18.65
N VAL A 287 11.33 -11.01 -19.24
CA VAL A 287 11.18 -10.96 -20.69
C VAL A 287 12.59 -10.79 -21.24
N ASP A 288 13.07 -11.77 -21.99
CA ASP A 288 14.32 -11.70 -22.75
C ASP A 288 14.34 -10.52 -23.73
#